data_AF-A0A3A5KG73-F1
#
_entry.id   AF-A0A3A5KG73-F1
#
_cell.length_a   1.000
_cell.length_b   1.000
_cell.length_c   1.000
_cell.angle_alpha   90.00
_cell.angle_beta   90.00
_cell.angle_gamma   90.00
#
_symmetry.space_group_name_H-M   'P 1'
#
loop_
_entity.id
_entity.type
_entity.pdbx_description
1 polymer ?
#
loop_
_entity_poly.entity_id
_entity_poly.type
_entity_poly.pdbx_seq_one_letter_code
_entity_poly.pdbx_strand_id
1 'polypeptide(L)'
;MLSADETYASLAGAWRLMLGKADGLRLLDLSADGFWNSFFAIVVAAPALIVGWVGIANEIGDPNAFAGRFSMLLRLATVDIGSWVLPLVGLALVAPRLGLGGRFVHYVVASNWASAIIAWLMLPSALIRLFLPSDEVSGLVSLLLFALSMVLTWRMTNAVFGRGAAVGTAVFAGMFVASLAVLFGLQALLGITIPTSIES
;
A
#
# COMPACT_ATOMS: atom_id res chain seq x y z
N MET A 1 -14.30 17.54 4.13
CA MET A 1 -12.89 17.12 4.29
C MET A 1 -12.76 16.52 5.67
N LEU A 2 -12.01 15.42 5.83
CA LEU A 2 -11.75 14.86 7.16
C LEU A 2 -11.00 15.86 8.02
N SER A 3 -11.36 15.95 9.29
CA SER A 3 -10.61 16.73 10.27
C SER A 3 -9.24 16.10 10.56
N ALA A 4 -8.34 16.91 11.12
CA ALA A 4 -7.04 16.42 11.58
C ALA A 4 -7.19 15.35 12.68
N ASP A 5 -8.18 15.53 13.57
CA ASP A 5 -8.44 14.60 14.68
C ASP A 5 -8.94 13.24 14.17
N GLU A 6 -9.84 13.22 13.18
CA GLU A 6 -10.32 11.96 12.56
C GLU A 6 -9.19 11.24 11.81
N THR A 7 -8.34 12.00 11.12
CA THR A 7 -7.16 11.45 10.43
C THR A 7 -6.18 10.83 11.43
N TYR A 8 -5.89 11.54 12.53
CA TYR A 8 -5.03 11.05 13.60
C TYR A 8 -5.61 9.79 14.26
N ALA A 9 -6.89 9.81 14.62
CA ALA A 9 -7.58 8.66 15.22
C ALA A 9 -7.52 7.43 14.31
N SER A 10 -7.72 7.63 13.00
CA SER A 10 -7.67 6.57 12.01
C SER A 10 -6.27 5.96 11.86
N LEU A 11 -5.24 6.80 11.76
CA LEU A 11 -3.84 6.36 11.73
C LEU A 11 -3.45 5.64 13.04
N ALA A 12 -3.85 6.16 14.19
CA ALA A 12 -3.61 5.53 15.48
C ALA A 12 -4.32 4.17 15.60
N GLY A 13 -5.56 4.07 15.12
CA GLY A 13 -6.32 2.82 15.03
C GLY A 13 -5.63 1.77 14.17
N ALA A 14 -5.24 2.15 12.95
CA ALA A 14 -4.50 1.28 12.04
C ALA A 14 -3.15 0.83 12.64
N TRP A 15 -2.41 1.74 13.26
CA TRP A 15 -1.15 1.40 13.92
C TRP A 15 -1.33 0.40 15.05
N ARG A 16 -2.35 0.57 15.90
CA ARG A 16 -2.68 -0.42 16.96
C ARG A 16 -2.96 -1.80 16.37
N LEU A 17 -3.70 -1.87 15.26
CA LEU A 17 -3.98 -3.13 14.57
C LEU A 17 -2.72 -3.75 13.96
N MET A 18 -1.83 -2.95 13.38
CA MET A 18 -0.51 -3.39 12.89
C MET A 18 0.37 -3.95 14.03
N LEU A 19 0.17 -3.47 15.26
CA LEU A 19 0.75 -4.03 16.48
C LEU A 19 -0.07 -5.21 17.06
N GLY A 20 -1.02 -5.77 16.31
CA GLY A 20 -1.86 -6.90 16.71
C GLY A 20 -2.92 -6.58 17.77
N LYS A 21 -3.15 -5.30 18.10
CA LYS A 21 -4.11 -4.89 19.11
C LYS A 21 -5.48 -4.64 18.47
N ALA A 22 -6.39 -5.61 18.64
CA ALA A 22 -7.74 -5.58 18.05
C ALA A 22 -8.59 -4.38 18.51
N ASP A 23 -8.27 -3.78 19.64
CA ASP A 23 -8.95 -2.58 20.15
C ASP A 23 -8.72 -1.33 19.27
N GLY A 24 -7.77 -1.36 18.33
CA GLY A 24 -7.60 -0.33 17.32
C GLY A 24 -8.84 -0.12 16.45
N LEU A 25 -9.69 -1.14 16.27
CA LEU A 25 -10.96 -1.00 15.55
C LEU A 25 -11.89 0.04 16.19
N ARG A 26 -11.77 0.30 17.50
CA ARG A 26 -12.59 1.29 18.22
C ARG A 26 -12.25 2.73 17.86
N LEU A 27 -11.09 2.95 17.22
CA LEU A 27 -10.62 4.26 16.78
C LEU A 27 -10.96 4.55 15.31
N LEU A 28 -11.51 3.56 14.59
CA LEU A 28 -11.86 3.67 13.18
C LEU A 28 -13.35 4.00 13.04
N ASP A 29 -13.69 4.88 12.11
CA ASP A 29 -15.07 5.02 11.64
C ASP A 29 -15.41 3.88 10.69
N LEU A 30 -16.27 2.97 11.16
CA LEU A 30 -16.67 1.76 10.47
C LEU A 30 -18.06 1.87 9.82
N SER A 31 -18.61 3.09 9.77
CA SER A 31 -19.85 3.40 9.05
C SER A 31 -19.66 3.33 7.52
N ALA A 32 -20.76 3.48 6.78
CA ALA A 32 -20.69 3.60 5.32
C ALA A 32 -19.92 4.85 4.88
N ASP A 33 -20.05 5.96 5.60
CA ASP A 33 -19.30 7.18 5.32
C ASP A 33 -17.82 6.98 5.68
N GLY A 34 -17.54 6.36 6.83
CA GLY A 34 -16.19 5.97 7.26
C GLY A 34 -15.48 5.09 6.23
N PHE A 35 -16.20 4.16 5.60
CA PHE A 35 -15.69 3.34 4.49
C PHE A 35 -15.16 4.21 3.34
N TRP A 36 -15.99 5.11 2.80
CA TRP A 36 -15.58 5.97 1.69
C TRP A 36 -14.51 6.98 2.10
N ASN A 37 -14.63 7.55 3.30
CA ASN A 37 -13.68 8.48 3.87
C ASN A 37 -12.29 7.85 4.06
N SER A 38 -12.20 6.54 4.33
CA SER A 38 -10.91 5.86 4.49
C SER A 38 -10.02 5.92 3.25
N PHE A 39 -10.59 6.10 2.04
CA PHE A 39 -9.79 6.26 0.82
C PHE A 39 -9.02 7.60 0.77
N PHE A 40 -9.35 8.55 1.64
CA PHE A 40 -8.53 9.74 1.87
C PHE A 40 -7.11 9.39 2.34
N ALA A 41 -6.88 8.18 2.86
CA ALA A 41 -5.56 7.65 3.14
C ALA A 41 -4.62 7.68 1.91
N ILE A 42 -5.14 7.59 0.68
CA ILE A 42 -4.34 7.75 -0.54
C ILE A 42 -3.77 9.17 -0.63
N VAL A 43 -4.56 10.19 -0.28
CA VAL A 43 -4.10 11.59 -0.26
C VAL A 43 -3.05 11.79 0.83
N VAL A 44 -3.23 11.17 1.99
CA VAL A 44 -2.24 11.19 3.08
C VAL A 44 -0.94 10.48 2.68
N ALA A 45 -1.02 9.41 1.89
CA ALA A 45 0.13 8.66 1.38
C ALA A 45 0.85 9.38 0.23
N ALA A 46 0.13 10.19 -0.55
CA ALA A 46 0.61 10.76 -1.81
C ALA A 46 1.97 11.45 -1.72
N PRO A 47 2.29 12.28 -0.70
CA PRO A 47 3.61 12.91 -0.61
C PRO A 47 4.76 11.90 -0.58
N ALA A 48 4.62 10.82 0.20
CA ALA A 48 5.65 9.78 0.29
C ALA A 48 5.74 8.95 -1.00
N LEU A 49 4.59 8.62 -1.61
CA LEU A 49 4.54 7.90 -2.88
C LEU A 49 5.19 8.70 -4.01
N ILE A 50 4.92 10.00 -4.11
CA ILE A 50 5.50 10.88 -5.14
C ILE A 50 7.03 10.89 -5.06
N VAL A 51 7.62 10.91 -3.86
CA VAL A 51 9.08 10.82 -3.71
C VAL A 51 9.61 9.52 -4.31
N GLY A 52 8.95 8.40 -4.05
CA GLY A 52 9.29 7.10 -4.65
C GLY A 52 9.17 7.11 -6.17
N TRP A 53 8.07 7.63 -6.71
CA TRP A 53 7.84 7.71 -8.16
C TRP A 53 8.86 8.58 -8.87
N VAL A 54 9.24 9.73 -8.28
CA VAL A 54 10.26 10.62 -8.83
C VAL A 54 11.61 9.92 -8.90
N GLY A 55 12.00 9.17 -7.86
CA GLY A 55 13.24 8.37 -7.87
C GLY A 55 13.26 7.39 -9.04
N ILE A 56 12.21 6.57 -9.19
CA ILE A 56 12.11 5.57 -10.26
C ILE A 56 12.04 6.22 -11.66
N ALA A 57 11.28 7.32 -11.80
CA ALA A 57 11.15 8.03 -13.06
C ALA A 57 12.48 8.66 -13.53
N ASN A 58 13.35 9.05 -12.59
CA ASN A 58 14.68 9.57 -12.91
C ASN A 58 15.64 8.48 -13.41
N GLU A 59 15.44 7.22 -13.02
CA GLU A 59 16.25 6.08 -13.46
C GLU A 59 15.83 5.54 -14.82
N ILE A 60 14.51 5.47 -15.08
CA ILE A 60 13.96 4.84 -16.29
C ILE A 60 13.81 5.82 -17.47
N GLY A 61 13.60 7.11 -17.20
CA GLY A 61 13.35 8.12 -18.24
C GLY A 61 14.62 8.66 -18.90
N ASP A 62 14.54 9.07 -20.18
CA ASP A 62 15.57 9.91 -20.81
C ASP A 62 15.80 11.16 -19.93
N PRO A 63 17.03 11.39 -19.42
CA PRO A 63 17.31 12.51 -18.54
C PRO A 63 16.93 13.87 -19.10
N ASN A 64 16.82 13.97 -20.42
CA ASN A 64 16.62 15.21 -21.16
C ASN A 64 15.16 15.48 -21.56
N ALA A 65 14.24 14.53 -21.35
CA ALA A 65 12.83 14.65 -21.78
C ALA A 65 11.86 14.78 -20.59
N PHE A 66 11.51 16.01 -20.22
CA PHE A 66 10.51 16.30 -19.17
C PHE A 66 9.18 15.55 -19.39
N ALA A 67 8.70 15.50 -20.65
CA ALA A 67 7.48 14.79 -21.01
C ALA A 67 7.56 13.27 -20.74
N GLY A 68 8.74 12.66 -20.93
CA GLY A 68 8.96 11.25 -20.66
C GLY A 68 8.88 10.93 -19.16
N ARG A 69 9.54 11.74 -18.33
CA ARG A 69 9.51 11.60 -16.86
C ARG A 69 8.11 11.81 -16.28
N PHE A 70 7.38 12.82 -16.76
CA PHE A 70 6.01 13.07 -16.33
C PHE A 70 5.07 11.91 -16.71
N SER A 71 5.17 11.41 -17.95
CA SER A 71 4.44 10.21 -18.37
C SER A 71 4.76 9.00 -17.48
N MET A 72 6.03 8.78 -17.14
CA MET A 72 6.44 7.69 -16.26
C MET A 72 5.84 7.82 -14.86
N LEU A 73 5.84 9.03 -14.28
CA LEU A 73 5.22 9.31 -12.99
C LEU A 73 3.73 8.96 -13.00
N LEU A 74 2.98 9.36 -14.03
CA LEU A 74 1.56 9.00 -14.16
C LEU A 74 1.32 7.49 -14.28
N ARG A 75 2.20 6.77 -14.99
CA ARG A 75 2.14 5.31 -15.09
C ARG A 75 2.37 4.66 -13.74
N LEU A 76 3.40 5.09 -13.00
CA LEU A 76 3.69 4.60 -11.65
C LEU A 76 2.52 4.88 -10.68
N ALA A 77 1.97 6.09 -10.71
CA ALA A 77 0.79 6.43 -9.92
C ALA A 77 -0.41 5.53 -10.23
N THR A 78 -0.63 5.22 -11.52
CA THR A 78 -1.70 4.32 -11.96
C THR A 78 -1.49 2.89 -11.45
N VAL A 79 -0.25 2.39 -11.53
CA VAL A 79 0.13 1.07 -11.03
C VAL A 79 -0.06 0.96 -9.51
N ASP A 80 0.41 1.94 -8.74
CA ASP A 80 0.32 1.93 -7.28
C ASP A 80 -1.13 2.05 -6.80
N ILE A 81 -1.90 3.00 -7.34
CA ILE A 81 -3.31 3.17 -6.96
C ILE A 81 -4.13 1.95 -7.41
N GLY A 82 -3.86 1.41 -8.59
CA GLY A 82 -4.53 0.21 -9.10
C GLY A 82 -4.25 -1.02 -8.24
N SER A 83 -2.99 -1.29 -7.90
CA SER A 83 -2.57 -2.42 -7.06
C SER A 83 -2.99 -2.29 -5.59
N TRP A 84 -3.34 -1.08 -5.14
CA TRP A 84 -4.00 -0.84 -3.86
C TRP A 84 -5.52 -1.11 -3.95
N VAL A 85 -6.23 -0.46 -4.89
CA VAL A 85 -7.70 -0.43 -4.89
C VAL A 85 -8.33 -1.68 -5.51
N LEU A 86 -7.81 -2.18 -6.63
CA LEU A 86 -8.43 -3.29 -7.36
C LEU A 86 -8.49 -4.60 -6.56
N PRO A 87 -7.50 -4.98 -5.74
CA PRO A 87 -7.61 -6.14 -4.86
C PRO A 87 -8.74 -6.00 -3.82
N LEU A 88 -9.03 -4.80 -3.34
CA LEU A 88 -10.16 -4.56 -2.43
C LEU A 88 -11.50 -4.76 -3.14
N VAL A 89 -11.60 -4.37 -4.41
CA VAL A 89 -12.76 -4.68 -5.27
C VAL A 89 -12.90 -6.19 -5.44
N GLY A 90 -11.81 -6.88 -5.75
CA GLY A 90 -11.80 -8.35 -5.83
C GLY A 90 -12.27 -9.00 -4.52
N LEU A 91 -11.78 -8.51 -3.38
CA LEU A 91 -12.22 -8.96 -2.06
C LEU A 91 -13.72 -8.73 -1.85
N ALA A 92 -14.26 -7.58 -2.25
CA ALA A 92 -15.69 -7.28 -2.13
C ALA A 92 -16.56 -8.33 -2.85
N LEU A 93 -16.09 -8.83 -4.00
CA LEU A 93 -16.80 -9.84 -4.78
C LEU A 93 -16.75 -11.23 -4.13
N VAL A 94 -15.63 -11.60 -3.49
CA VAL A 94 -15.46 -12.96 -2.92
C VAL A 94 -15.84 -13.05 -1.44
N ALA A 95 -15.72 -11.97 -0.67
CA ALA A 95 -15.91 -11.96 0.78
C ALA A 95 -17.27 -12.50 1.25
N PRO A 96 -18.42 -12.20 0.59
CA PRO A 96 -19.71 -12.79 0.97
C PRO A 96 -19.71 -14.32 0.86
N ARG A 97 -19.12 -14.86 -0.22
CA ARG A 97 -19.06 -16.31 -0.49
C ARG A 97 -18.16 -17.05 0.50
N LEU A 98 -17.15 -16.36 1.04
CA LEU A 98 -16.22 -16.90 2.03
C LEU A 98 -16.69 -16.69 3.48
N GLY A 99 -17.89 -16.14 3.70
CA GLY A 99 -18.40 -15.83 5.03
C GLY A 99 -17.65 -14.69 5.74
N LEU A 100 -16.90 -13.88 5.00
CA LEU A 100 -16.06 -12.78 5.48
C LEU A 100 -16.75 -11.40 5.39
N GLY A 101 -17.94 -11.32 4.79
CA GLY A 101 -18.66 -10.06 4.52
C GLY A 101 -18.83 -9.17 5.76
N GLY A 102 -19.09 -9.75 6.94
CA GLY A 102 -19.27 -8.98 8.18
C GLY A 102 -18.02 -8.23 8.68
N ARG A 103 -16.82 -8.56 8.16
CA ARG A 103 -15.56 -7.88 8.49
C ARG A 103 -14.96 -7.13 7.30
N PHE A 104 -15.63 -7.14 6.14
CA PHE A 104 -15.12 -6.51 4.91
C PHE A 104 -14.86 -5.01 5.11
N VAL A 105 -15.85 -4.26 5.60
CA VAL A 105 -15.71 -2.81 5.86
C VAL A 105 -14.57 -2.54 6.85
N HIS A 106 -14.46 -3.35 7.91
CA HIS A 106 -13.40 -3.20 8.91
C HIS A 106 -12.02 -3.40 8.28
N TYR A 107 -11.89 -4.39 7.40
CA TYR A 107 -10.65 -4.65 6.70
C TYR A 107 -10.30 -3.53 5.74
N VAL A 108 -11.24 -3.04 4.92
CA VAL A 108 -10.97 -1.96 3.96
C VAL A 108 -10.57 -0.68 4.67
N VAL A 109 -11.28 -0.28 5.72
CA VAL A 109 -10.95 0.93 6.47
C VAL A 109 -9.57 0.79 7.12
N ALA A 110 -9.31 -0.31 7.81
CA ALA A 110 -8.02 -0.55 8.47
C ALA A 110 -6.87 -0.64 7.46
N SER A 111 -7.07 -1.32 6.33
CA SER A 111 -6.04 -1.52 5.32
C SER A 111 -5.70 -0.21 4.59
N ASN A 112 -6.69 0.64 4.30
CA ASN A 112 -6.43 1.95 3.70
C ASN A 112 -5.53 2.81 4.59
N TRP A 113 -5.87 2.96 5.87
CA TRP A 113 -5.05 3.74 6.80
C TRP A 113 -3.69 3.09 7.09
N ALA A 114 -3.62 1.75 7.12
CA ALA A 114 -2.34 1.04 7.24
C ALA A 114 -1.45 1.26 6.01
N SER A 115 -2.00 1.26 4.80
CA SER A 115 -1.26 1.54 3.56
C SER A 115 -0.67 2.95 3.56
N ALA A 116 -1.37 3.95 4.11
CA ALA A 116 -0.78 5.28 4.30
C ALA A 116 0.44 5.25 5.24
N ILE A 117 0.35 4.55 6.37
CA ILE A 117 1.49 4.36 7.29
C ILE A 117 2.65 3.67 6.57
N ILE A 118 2.36 2.63 5.76
CA ILE A 118 3.38 1.90 5.02
C ILE A 118 4.05 2.78 3.96
N ALA A 119 3.31 3.64 3.25
CA ALA A 119 3.89 4.58 2.29
C ALA A 119 4.92 5.50 2.98
N TRP A 120 4.58 6.05 4.15
CA TRP A 120 5.51 6.85 4.95
C TRP A 120 6.66 6.02 5.54
N LEU A 121 6.41 4.77 5.91
CA LEU A 121 7.44 3.84 6.37
C LEU A 121 8.49 3.57 5.29
N MET A 122 8.09 3.55 4.01
CA MET A 122 8.99 3.36 2.86
C MET A 122 9.75 4.63 2.46
N LEU A 123 9.34 5.81 2.94
CA LEU A 123 9.98 7.08 2.56
C LEU A 123 11.51 7.09 2.75
N PRO A 124 12.10 6.52 3.83
CA PRO A 124 13.55 6.49 3.99
C PRO A 124 14.29 5.79 2.83
N SER A 125 13.78 4.67 2.30
CA SER A 125 14.44 4.01 1.16
C SER A 125 14.34 4.85 -0.11
N ALA A 126 13.20 5.50 -0.34
CA ALA A 126 12.99 6.41 -1.47
C ALA A 126 13.92 7.65 -1.40
N LEU A 127 14.09 8.23 -0.21
CA LEU A 127 15.02 9.36 -0.01
C LEU A 127 16.48 8.94 -0.20
N ILE A 128 16.87 7.76 0.27
CA ILE A 128 18.23 7.23 0.04
C ILE A 128 18.49 7.10 -1.46
N ARG A 129 17.56 6.50 -2.21
CA ARG A 129 17.66 6.38 -3.67
C ARG A 129 17.78 7.74 -4.37
N LEU A 130 17.05 8.76 -3.90
CA LEU A 130 17.03 10.07 -4.54
C LEU A 130 18.29 10.90 -4.27
N PHE A 131 18.89 10.77 -3.08
CA PHE A 131 19.96 11.66 -2.62
C PHE A 131 21.33 10.99 -2.46
N LEU A 132 21.41 9.67 -2.39
CA LEU A 132 22.67 8.94 -2.27
C LEU A 132 22.95 8.10 -3.52
N PRO A 133 24.22 8.03 -3.95
CA PRO A 133 24.62 7.29 -5.16
C PRO A 133 24.74 5.77 -4.92
N SER A 134 23.98 5.20 -3.99
CA SER A 134 24.10 3.78 -3.58
C SER A 134 22.77 3.04 -3.69
N ASP A 135 22.57 2.42 -4.85
CA ASP A 135 21.39 1.61 -5.13
C ASP A 135 21.30 0.39 -4.21
N GLU A 136 22.44 -0.21 -3.86
CA GLU A 136 22.52 -1.35 -2.93
C GLU A 136 21.96 -1.02 -1.54
N VAL A 137 22.34 0.13 -0.97
CA VAL A 137 21.85 0.55 0.35
C VAL A 137 20.35 0.85 0.27
N SER A 138 19.90 1.57 -0.77
CA SER A 138 18.48 1.85 -0.95
C SER A 138 17.66 0.56 -1.09
N GLY A 139 18.18 -0.42 -1.83
CA GLY A 139 17.57 -1.72 -2.04
C GLY A 139 17.47 -2.55 -0.77
N LEU A 140 18.56 -2.62 0.02
CA LEU A 140 18.56 -3.32 1.30
C LEU A 140 17.57 -2.70 2.30
N VAL A 141 17.56 -1.36 2.43
CA VAL A 141 16.62 -0.66 3.30
C VAL A 141 15.19 -0.91 2.83
N SER A 142 14.92 -0.83 1.53
CA SER A 142 13.61 -1.14 0.96
C SER A 142 13.16 -2.57 1.27
N LEU A 143 14.07 -3.55 1.16
CA LEU A 143 13.77 -4.95 1.44
C LEU A 143 13.43 -5.19 2.92
N LEU A 144 14.19 -4.59 3.84
CA LEU A 144 13.94 -4.68 5.28
C LEU A 144 12.60 -4.04 5.65
N LEU A 145 12.32 -2.85 5.13
CA LEU A 145 11.06 -2.15 5.35
C LEU A 145 9.89 -2.91 4.72
N PHE A 146 10.10 -3.53 3.56
CA PHE A 146 9.11 -4.40 2.93
C PHE A 146 8.78 -5.60 3.80
N ALA A 147 9.78 -6.34 4.29
CA ALA A 147 9.58 -7.45 5.20
C ALA A 147 8.83 -7.01 6.48
N LEU A 148 9.19 -5.86 7.05
CA LEU A 148 8.48 -5.28 8.19
C LEU A 148 7.02 -4.96 7.85
N SER A 149 6.75 -4.34 6.70
CA SER A 149 5.39 -4.02 6.24
C SER A 149 4.53 -5.27 6.06
N MET A 150 5.12 -6.39 5.61
CA MET A 150 4.42 -7.66 5.48
C MET A 150 4.00 -8.20 6.85
N VAL A 151 4.89 -8.17 7.83
CA VAL A 151 4.57 -8.58 9.21
C VAL A 151 3.46 -7.70 9.79
N LEU A 152 3.56 -6.38 9.64
CA LEU A 152 2.57 -5.44 10.19
C LEU A 152 1.19 -5.60 9.52
N THR A 153 1.15 -5.79 8.20
CA THR A 153 -0.09 -6.02 7.45
C THR A 153 -0.72 -7.37 7.81
N TRP A 154 0.08 -8.42 7.98
CA TRP A 154 -0.40 -9.71 8.47
C TRP A 154 -1.00 -9.61 9.88
N ARG A 155 -0.33 -8.90 10.80
CA ARG A 155 -0.85 -8.67 12.16
C ARG A 155 -2.15 -7.88 12.16
N MET A 156 -2.23 -6.81 11.36
CA MET A 156 -3.46 -6.04 11.16
C MET A 156 -4.58 -6.92 10.64
N THR A 157 -4.32 -7.72 9.60
CA THR A 157 -5.32 -8.63 9.00
C THR A 157 -5.85 -9.61 10.05
N ASN A 158 -4.97 -10.24 10.84
CA ASN A 158 -5.39 -11.13 11.93
C ASN A 158 -6.24 -10.42 12.99
N ALA A 159 -5.82 -9.22 13.41
CA ALA A 159 -6.52 -8.44 14.43
C ALA A 159 -7.91 -7.99 13.97
N VAL A 160 -8.06 -7.62 12.69
CA VAL A 160 -9.33 -7.20 12.11
C VAL A 160 -10.32 -8.35 12.01
N PHE A 161 -9.89 -9.52 11.52
CA PHE A 161 -10.80 -10.65 11.32
C PHE A 161 -11.12 -11.38 12.62
N GLY A 162 -10.15 -11.56 13.52
CA GLY A 162 -10.37 -12.17 14.83
C GLY A 162 -10.89 -13.62 14.80
N ARG A 163 -10.70 -14.34 13.69
CA ARG A 163 -11.16 -15.73 13.47
C ARG A 163 -10.04 -16.78 13.51
N GLY A 164 -8.96 -16.47 14.24
CA GLY A 164 -7.76 -17.29 14.31
C GLY A 164 -6.76 -17.04 13.18
N ALA A 165 -5.52 -17.47 13.42
CA ALA A 165 -4.38 -17.15 12.55
C ALA A 165 -4.51 -17.72 11.14
N ALA A 166 -5.18 -18.86 10.97
CA ALA A 166 -5.37 -19.49 9.66
C ALA A 166 -6.19 -18.60 8.71
N VAL A 167 -7.33 -18.07 9.17
CA VAL A 167 -8.20 -17.21 8.35
C VAL A 167 -7.49 -15.90 8.02
N GLY A 168 -6.86 -15.25 9.01
CA GLY A 168 -6.14 -14.00 8.77
C GLY A 168 -4.96 -14.18 7.82
N THR A 169 -4.24 -15.30 7.92
CA THR A 169 -3.14 -15.64 6.99
C THR A 169 -3.66 -15.90 5.58
N ALA A 170 -4.78 -16.62 5.42
CA ALA A 170 -5.38 -16.87 4.11
C ALA A 170 -5.82 -15.58 3.43
N VAL A 171 -6.47 -14.66 4.17
CA VAL A 171 -6.85 -13.34 3.63
C VAL A 171 -5.62 -12.51 3.28
N PHE A 172 -4.63 -12.44 4.17
CA PHE A 172 -3.38 -11.73 3.92
C PHE A 172 -2.69 -12.24 2.65
N ALA A 173 -2.50 -13.56 2.53
CA ALA A 173 -1.85 -14.18 1.38
C ALA A 173 -2.67 -13.96 0.09
N GLY A 174 -3.99 -14.12 0.14
CA GLY A 174 -4.87 -13.88 -1.01
C GLY A 174 -4.81 -12.44 -1.49
N MET A 175 -4.84 -11.48 -0.57
CA MET A 175 -4.71 -10.05 -0.88
C MET A 175 -3.34 -9.71 -1.43
N PHE A 176 -2.27 -10.27 -0.85
CA PHE A 176 -0.90 -10.08 -1.34
C PHE A 176 -0.74 -10.59 -2.77
N VAL A 177 -1.20 -11.81 -3.05
CA VAL A 177 -1.17 -12.39 -4.40
C VAL A 177 -2.02 -11.57 -5.38
N ALA A 178 -3.20 -11.12 -4.97
CA ALA A 178 -4.05 -10.27 -5.81
C ALA A 178 -3.37 -8.92 -6.12
N SER A 179 -2.76 -8.28 -5.13
CA SER A 179 -1.98 -7.05 -5.33
C SER A 179 -0.81 -7.25 -6.29
N LEU A 180 -0.06 -8.35 -6.17
CA LEU A 180 1.02 -8.67 -7.11
C LEU A 180 0.50 -8.93 -8.53
N ALA A 181 -0.60 -9.66 -8.68
CA ALA A 181 -1.20 -9.91 -9.99
C ALA A 181 -1.63 -8.61 -10.67
N VAL A 182 -2.24 -7.69 -9.91
CA VAL A 182 -2.62 -6.36 -10.42
C VAL A 182 -1.38 -5.52 -10.74
N LEU A 183 -0.37 -5.51 -9.85
CA LEU A 183 0.88 -4.79 -10.03
C LEU A 183 1.55 -5.17 -11.36
N PHE A 184 1.83 -6.46 -11.55
CA PHE A 184 2.49 -6.96 -12.75
C PHE A 184 1.61 -6.80 -14.00
N GLY A 185 0.29 -7.01 -13.87
CA GLY A 185 -0.66 -6.80 -14.96
C GLY A 185 -0.66 -5.35 -15.44
N LEU A 186 -0.71 -4.37 -14.52
CA LEU A 186 -0.69 -2.95 -14.87
C LEU A 186 0.68 -2.50 -15.38
N GLN A 187 1.79 -3.00 -14.83
CA GLN A 187 3.13 -2.73 -15.36
C GLN A 187 3.26 -3.21 -16.81
N ALA A 188 2.79 -4.43 -17.11
CA ALA A 188 2.79 -4.97 -18.47
C ALA A 188 1.90 -4.16 -19.42
N LEU A 189 0.67 -3.83 -18.99
CA LEU A 189 -0.27 -3.04 -19.78
C LEU A 189 0.22 -1.62 -20.08
N LEU A 190 0.98 -1.02 -19.16
CA LEU A 190 1.51 0.35 -19.29
C LEU A 190 2.94 0.38 -19.84
N GLY A 191 3.51 -0.78 -20.18
CA GLY A 191 4.87 -0.89 -20.73
C GLY A 191 5.96 -0.37 -19.79
N ILE A 192 5.83 -0.64 -18.48
CA ILE A 192 6.88 -0.33 -17.49
C ILE A 192 7.83 -1.53 -17.43
N THR A 193 9.01 -1.39 -18.03
CA THR A 193 10.10 -2.36 -17.95
C THR A 193 11.14 -1.87 -16.94
N ILE A 194 11.39 -2.64 -15.89
CA ILE A 194 12.52 -2.39 -14.99
C ILE A 194 13.76 -2.94 -15.70
N PRO A 195 14.80 -2.13 -15.98
CA PRO A 195 16.02 -2.65 -16.58
C PRO A 195 16.62 -3.75 -15.69
N THR A 196 16.72 -4.97 -16.19
CA THR A 196 17.50 -6.02 -15.52
C THR A 196 18.97 -5.76 -15.82
N SER A 197 19.77 -5.49 -14.79
CA SER A 197 21.22 -5.24 -14.88
C SER A 197 22.05 -6.47 -15.29
N ILE A 198 21.49 -7.39 -16.09
CA ILE A 198 22.11 -8.67 -16.46
C ILE A 198 22.78 -8.59 -17.85
N GLU A 199 22.63 -7.48 -18.58
CA GLU A 199 23.32 -7.28 -19.85
C GLU A 199 24.40 -6.20 -19.73
N SER A 200 25.59 -6.61 -19.27
CA SER A 200 26.86 -5.91 -19.50
C SER A 200 27.94 -6.91 -19.89
#